data_AF-A0A821N235-F1
#
_entry.id   AF-A0A821N235-F1
#
_cell.length_a   1.000
_cell.length_b   1.000
_cell.length_c   1.000
_cell.angle_alpha   90.00
_cell.angle_beta   90.00
_cell.angle_gamma   90.00
#
_symmetry.space_group_name_H-M   'P 1'
#
loop_
_entity.id
_entity.type
_entity.pdbx_description
1 polymer ?
#
loop_
_entity_poly.entity_id
_entity_poly.type
_entity_poly.pdbx_seq_one_letter_code
_entity_poly.pdbx_strand_id
1 'polypeptide(L)'
;LRDMIDLGETGSGKSTTMQLLQRFYDATKGNILLDDVDIRTLNIHGVRSQFSLVSQESILFDLTTAANVAYGIEEVPMDDIINAVKRANIHHFIEQLLQGYNTRAGMKDSFFFIR
;
A
#
# COMPACT_ATOMS: atom_id res chain seq x y z
N LEU A 1 -8.76 -18.31 3.76
CA LEU A 1 -7.64 -17.69 3.03
C LEU A 1 -6.42 -18.58 3.23
N ARG A 2 -5.74 -18.97 2.15
CA ARG A 2 -4.48 -19.72 2.23
C ARG A 2 -3.35 -18.71 2.11
N ASP A 3 -2.43 -18.73 3.05
CA ASP A 3 -1.23 -17.90 2.97
C ASP A 3 -0.28 -18.50 1.94
N MET A 4 0.20 -17.67 1.02
CA MET A 4 1.23 -18.03 0.05
C MET A 4 2.48 -17.21 0.37
N ILE A 5 3.61 -17.90 0.54
CA ILE A 5 4.89 -17.29 0.90
C ILE A 5 5.86 -17.54 -0.25
N ASP A 6 6.40 -16.48 -0.84
CA ASP A 6 7.45 -16.54 -1.87
C ASP A 6 8.84 -16.35 -1.21
N LEU A 7 9.66 -17.40 -1.25
CA LEU A 7 10.99 -17.44 -0.64
C LEU A 7 12.06 -17.52 -1.73
N GLY A 8 13.11 -16.71 -1.62
CA GLY A 8 14.28 -16.80 -2.50
C GLY A 8 15.32 -15.73 -2.19
N GLU A 9 16.47 -15.81 -2.84
CA GLU A 9 17.57 -14.86 -2.67
C GLU A 9 17.28 -13.48 -3.30
N THR A 10 18.03 -12.45 -2.92
CA THR A 10 17.94 -11.13 -3.58
C THR A 10 18.20 -11.30 -5.08
N GLY A 11 17.30 -10.77 -5.91
CA GLY A 11 17.39 -10.94 -7.37
C GLY A 11 16.69 -12.18 -7.94
N SER A 12 16.06 -13.02 -7.11
CA SER A 12 15.30 -14.19 -7.59
C SER A 12 14.00 -13.86 -8.35
N GLY A 13 13.68 -12.57 -8.53
CA GLY A 13 12.51 -12.12 -9.29
C GLY A 13 11.23 -11.89 -8.48
N LYS A 14 11.24 -12.02 -7.14
CA LYS A 14 10.04 -11.81 -6.29
C LYS A 14 9.30 -10.50 -6.58
N SER A 15 10.03 -9.39 -6.62
CA SER A 15 9.45 -8.07 -6.94
C SER A 15 8.93 -8.01 -8.39
N THR A 16 9.62 -8.69 -9.32
CA THR A 16 9.18 -8.79 -10.71
C THR A 16 7.88 -9.58 -10.84
N THR A 17 7.71 -10.66 -10.09
CA THR A 17 6.45 -11.42 -10.02
C THR A 17 5.30 -10.54 -9.53
N MET A 18 5.52 -9.78 -8.45
CA MET A 18 4.52 -8.83 -7.95
C MET A 18 4.18 -7.73 -8.96
N GLN A 19 5.16 -7.26 -9.73
CA GLN A 19 4.96 -6.27 -10.79
C GLN A 19 4.16 -6.83 -11.99
N LEU A 20 4.36 -8.09 -12.35
CA LEU A 20 3.56 -8.76 -13.39
C LEU A 20 2.11 -8.94 -12.96
N LEU A 21 1.87 -9.37 -11.71
CA LEU A 21 0.51 -9.50 -11.15
C LEU A 21 -0.25 -8.16 -11.14
N GLN A 22 0.45 -7.07 -10.82
CA GLN A 22 -0.12 -5.71 -10.81
C GLN A 22 -0.19 -5.06 -12.21
N ARG A 23 0.18 -5.79 -13.26
CA ARG A 23 0.29 -5.30 -14.65
C ARG A 23 1.11 -4.02 -14.78
N PHE A 24 2.22 -3.92 -14.06
CA PHE A 24 3.27 -2.97 -14.41
C PHE A 24 4.03 -3.42 -15.67
N TYR A 25 4.07 -4.74 -15.90
CA TYR A 25 4.57 -5.37 -17.12
C TYR A 25 3.62 -6.48 -17.55
N ASP A 26 3.57 -6.80 -18.84
CA ASP A 26 2.90 -7.98 -19.35
C ASP A 26 3.87 -9.16 -19.48
N ALA A 27 3.38 -10.38 -19.26
CA ALA A 27 4.18 -11.58 -19.40
C ALA A 27 4.56 -11.83 -20.87
N THR A 28 5.85 -11.98 -21.15
CA THR A 28 6.36 -12.26 -22.51
C THR A 28 5.95 -13.65 -23.02
N LYS A 29 5.78 -14.62 -22.11
CA LYS A 29 5.35 -15.99 -22.41
C LYS A 29 4.37 -16.47 -21.33
N GLY A 30 3.42 -17.31 -21.74
CA GLY A 30 2.37 -17.83 -20.85
C GLY A 30 1.24 -16.83 -20.61
N ASN A 31 0.42 -17.15 -19.61
CA ASN A 31 -0.76 -16.39 -19.22
C ASN A 31 -0.80 -16.27 -17.70
N ILE A 32 -1.24 -15.12 -17.21
CA ILE A 32 -1.59 -14.92 -15.80
C ILE A 32 -3.10 -14.76 -15.77
N LEU A 33 -3.76 -15.58 -14.96
CA LEU A 33 -5.22 -15.63 -14.86
C LEU A 33 -5.65 -15.10 -13.50
N LEU A 34 -6.65 -14.23 -13.49
CA LEU A 34 -7.39 -13.84 -12.30
C LEU A 34 -8.81 -14.40 -12.47
N ASP A 35 -9.20 -15.32 -11.60
CA ASP A 35 -10.48 -16.05 -11.69
C ASP A 35 -10.73 -16.65 -13.09
N ASP A 36 -9.73 -17.35 -13.61
CA ASP A 36 -9.72 -17.97 -14.95
C ASP A 36 -9.78 -16.99 -16.14
N VAL A 37 -9.74 -15.68 -15.90
CA VAL A 37 -9.70 -14.65 -16.93
C VAL A 37 -8.28 -14.10 -17.08
N ASP A 38 -7.78 -14.01 -18.31
CA ASP A 38 -6.46 -13.43 -18.57
C ASP A 38 -6.42 -11.97 -18.14
N ILE A 39 -5.51 -11.65 -17.22
CA ILE A 39 -5.42 -10.31 -16.61
C ILE A 39 -5.22 -9.21 -17.66
N ARG A 40 -4.66 -9.53 -18.82
CA ARG A 40 -4.42 -8.58 -19.93
C ARG A 40 -5.72 -8.07 -20.55
N THR A 41 -6.77 -8.88 -20.48
CA THR A 41 -8.10 -8.55 -21.03
C THR A 41 -8.93 -7.69 -20.07
N LEU A 42 -8.55 -7.64 -18.79
CA LEU A 42 -9.24 -6.88 -17.76
C LEU A 42 -8.85 -5.40 -17.79
N ASN A 43 -9.72 -4.55 -17.26
CA ASN A 43 -9.40 -3.14 -17.05
C ASN A 43 -8.31 -3.00 -15.97
N ILE A 44 -7.26 -2.21 -16.24
CA ILE A 44 -6.12 -2.05 -15.33
C ILE A 44 -6.50 -1.50 -13.95
N HIS A 45 -7.46 -0.57 -13.87
CA HIS A 45 -7.94 -0.02 -12.60
C HIS A 45 -8.69 -1.09 -11.82
N GLY A 46 -9.54 -1.88 -12.50
CA GLY A 46 -10.27 -2.99 -11.89
C GLY A 46 -9.35 -4.11 -11.40
N VAL A 47 -8.28 -4.42 -12.12
CA VAL A 47 -7.25 -5.37 -11.64
C VAL A 47 -6.58 -4.82 -10.39
N ARG A 48 -6.09 -3.59 -10.43
CA ARG A 48 -5.34 -2.99 -9.31
C ARG A 48 -6.19 -2.76 -8.07
N SER A 49 -7.51 -2.54 -8.19
CA SER A 49 -8.39 -2.42 -7.03
C SER A 49 -8.60 -3.73 -6.26
N GLN A 50 -8.23 -4.88 -6.84
CA GLN A 50 -8.29 -6.19 -6.16
C GLN A 50 -7.04 -6.46 -5.30
N PHE A 51 -5.97 -5.66 -5.45
CA PHE A 51 -4.71 -5.88 -4.75
C PHE A 51 -4.40 -4.71 -3.81
N SER A 52 -4.04 -5.05 -2.58
CA SER A 52 -3.38 -4.13 -1.66
C SER A 52 -1.92 -4.52 -1.54
N LEU A 53 -1.01 -3.62 -1.93
CA LEU A 53 0.44 -3.83 -1.82
C LEU A 53 0.98 -3.07 -0.61
N VAL A 54 1.72 -3.77 0.24
CA VAL A 54 2.53 -3.15 1.30
C VAL A 54 3.99 -3.22 0.87
N SER A 55 4.59 -2.06 0.61
CA SER A 55 5.99 -1.94 0.21
C SER A 55 6.93 -2.14 1.40
N GLN A 56 8.15 -2.63 1.14
CA GLN A 56 9.21 -2.71 2.14
C GLN A 56 9.65 -1.31 2.62
N GLU A 57 9.63 -0.32 1.72
CA GLU A 57 9.88 1.08 2.05
C GLU A 57 8.56 1.84 2.09
N SER A 58 8.27 2.45 3.25
CA SER A 58 7.12 3.34 3.44
C SER A 58 7.36 4.67 2.73
N ILE A 59 6.44 5.06 1.86
CA ILE A 59 6.44 6.37 1.21
C ILE A 59 5.49 7.28 1.99
N LEU A 60 6.01 8.39 2.52
CA LEU A 60 5.23 9.45 3.13
C LEU A 60 5.28 10.68 2.23
N PHE A 61 4.11 11.23 1.93
CA PHE A 61 3.97 12.47 1.19
C PHE A 61 4.02 13.67 2.16
N ASP A 62 4.49 14.84 1.69
CA ASP A 62 4.43 16.12 2.43
C ASP A 62 2.98 16.62 2.60
N LEU A 63 2.25 15.87 3.40
CA LEU A 63 0.84 16.01 3.75
C LEU A 63 0.70 15.75 5.26
N THR A 64 -0.47 16.02 5.81
CA THR A 64 -0.76 15.66 7.21
C THR A 64 -0.78 14.13 7.38
N THR A 65 -0.61 13.64 8.61
CA THR A 65 -0.75 12.21 8.92
C THR A 65 -2.12 11.68 8.49
N ALA A 66 -3.20 12.42 8.75
CA ALA A 66 -4.53 12.05 8.29
C ALA A 66 -4.63 11.92 6.76
N ALA A 67 -4.05 12.88 6.03
CA ALA A 67 -4.05 12.87 4.57
C ALA A 67 -3.16 11.75 3.98
N ASN A 68 -2.09 11.35 4.67
CA ASN A 68 -1.31 10.17 4.28
C ASN A 68 -2.10 8.86 4.50
N VAL A 69 -2.86 8.75 5.59
CA VAL A 69 -3.71 7.57 5.85
C VAL A 69 -4.84 7.46 4.84
N ALA A 70 -5.48 8.58 4.50
CA ALA A 70 -6.55 8.65 3.50
C ALA A 70 -6.04 8.72 2.05
N TYR A 71 -4.73 8.59 1.82
CA TYR A 71 -4.14 8.76 0.49
C TYR A 71 -4.75 7.78 -0.52
N GLY A 72 -5.22 8.31 -1.65
CA GLY A 72 -5.85 7.51 -2.72
C GLY A 72 -7.34 7.23 -2.52
N ILE A 73 -7.97 7.75 -1.45
CA ILE A 73 -9.41 7.65 -1.20
C ILE A 73 -9.97 9.08 -1.07
N GLU A 74 -11.03 9.38 -1.82
CA GLU A 74 -11.71 10.67 -1.74
C GLU A 74 -12.65 10.73 -0.53
N GLU A 75 -12.72 11.90 0.11
CA GLU A 75 -13.69 12.23 1.16
C GLU A 75 -13.80 11.24 2.34
N VAL A 76 -12.67 10.85 2.93
CA VAL A 76 -12.66 9.95 4.11
C VAL A 76 -13.00 10.71 5.40
N PRO A 77 -14.06 10.33 6.14
CA PRO A 77 -14.37 10.92 7.44
C PRO A 77 -13.24 10.67 8.46
N MET A 78 -13.01 11.64 9.36
CA MET A 78 -11.96 11.52 10.38
C MET A 78 -12.16 10.29 11.29
N ASP A 79 -13.41 9.91 11.58
CA ASP A 79 -13.71 8.73 12.39
C ASP A 79 -13.20 7.43 11.74
N ASP A 80 -13.30 7.31 10.42
CA ASP A 80 -12.79 6.16 9.68
C ASP A 80 -11.26 6.13 9.65
N ILE A 81 -10.62 7.31 9.54
CA ILE A 81 -9.17 7.46 9.66
C ILE A 81 -8.70 6.99 11.04
N ILE A 82 -9.37 7.43 12.12
CA ILE A 82 -9.05 7.04 13.48
C ILE A 82 -9.22 5.53 13.66
N ASN A 83 -10.31 4.96 13.15
CA ASN A 83 -10.58 3.53 13.22
C ASN A 83 -9.53 2.71 12.47
N ALA A 84 -9.14 3.12 11.26
CA ALA A 84 -8.08 2.48 10.49
C ALA A 84 -6.73 2.51 11.22
N VAL A 85 -6.38 3.67 11.78
CA VAL A 85 -5.14 3.88 12.54
C VAL A 85 -5.12 3.08 13.86
N LYS A 86 -6.26 2.92 14.53
CA LYS A 86 -6.41 2.04 15.70
C LYS A 86 -6.21 0.57 15.32
N ARG A 87 -6.77 0.13 14.20
CA ARG A 87 -6.58 -1.24 13.67
C ARG A 87 -5.14 -1.50 13.26
N ALA A 88 -4.43 -0.47 12.77
CA ALA A 88 -3.01 -0.52 12.46
C ALA A 88 -2.09 -0.40 13.69
N ASN A 89 -2.65 -0.22 14.89
CA ASN A 89 -1.92 -0.07 16.16
C ASN A 89 -0.94 1.12 16.21
N ILE A 90 -1.20 2.19 15.46
CA ILE A 90 -0.35 3.41 15.45
C ILE A 90 -1.05 4.64 16.07
N HIS A 91 -2.28 4.48 16.56
CA HIS A 91 -3.07 5.58 17.14
C HIS A 91 -2.36 6.29 18.29
N HIS A 92 -1.88 5.53 19.27
CA HIS A 92 -1.20 6.09 20.44
C HIS A 92 0.09 6.83 20.07
N PHE A 93 0.81 6.37 19.04
CA PHE A 93 1.99 7.07 18.54
C PHE A 93 1.59 8.43 17.94
N ILE A 94 0.53 8.47 17.14
CA ILE A 94 0.04 9.70 16.52
C ILE A 94 -0.41 10.71 17.59
N GLU A 95 -1.12 10.26 18.64
CA GLU A 95 -1.56 11.14 19.74
C GLU A 95 -0.40 11.78 20.53
N GLN A 96 0.78 11.15 20.54
CA GLN A 96 1.97 11.71 21.19
C GLN A 96 2.65 12.82 20.37
N LEU A 97 2.27 13.01 19.10
CA LEU A 97 2.81 14.07 18.26
C LEU A 97 2.18 15.42 18.64
N LEU A 98 2.97 16.49 18.57
CA LEU A 98 2.54 17.84 18.94
C LEU A 98 1.24 18.29 18.24
N GLN A 99 1.01 17.85 17.00
CA GLN A 99 -0.17 18.20 16.21
C GLN A 99 -1.08 16.99 15.92
N GLY A 100 -0.83 15.84 16.55
CA GLY A 100 -1.61 14.63 16.33
C GLY A 100 -1.74 14.25 14.85
N TYR A 101 -2.97 14.02 14.40
CA TYR A 101 -3.32 13.72 13.00
C TYR A 101 -3.02 14.86 12.00
N ASN A 102 -2.84 16.09 12.48
CA ASN A 102 -2.48 17.24 11.65
C ASN A 102 -0.96 17.41 11.50
N THR A 103 -0.16 16.56 12.14
CA THR A 103 1.30 16.58 11.97
C THR A 103 1.67 16.36 10.51
N ARG A 104 2.52 17.21 9.93
CA ARG A 104 3.02 17.00 8.56
C ARG A 104 4.04 15.86 8.56
N ALA A 105 3.74 14.81 7.81
CA ALA A 105 4.66 13.71 7.53
C ALA A 105 5.43 13.99 6.22
N GLY A 106 6.60 13.39 6.02
CA GLY A 106 7.30 13.41 4.73
C GLY A 106 8.31 14.54 4.49
N MET A 107 8.52 15.47 5.44
CA MET A 107 9.68 16.37 5.39
C MET A 107 10.96 15.59 5.75
N LYS A 108 12.09 15.89 5.11
CA LYS A 108 13.39 15.19 5.30
C LYS A 108 13.85 15.07 6.76
N ASP A 109 13.33 15.90 7.67
CA ASP A 109 13.65 15.91 9.09
C ASP A 109 12.47 15.54 10.00
N SER A 110 11.34 15.10 9.44
CA SER A 110 10.22 14.60 10.23
C SER A 110 10.50 13.16 10.68
N PHE A 111 10.69 12.97 11.99
CA PHE A 111 10.87 11.67 12.64
C PHE A 111 9.56 10.87 12.60
N PHE A 112 9.16 10.42 11.42
CA PHE A 112 7.97 9.61 11.20
C PHE A 112 8.40 8.26 10.62
N PHE A 113 8.86 7.37 11.49
CA PHE A 113 9.19 6.00 11.14
C PHE A 113 8.00 5.10 11.49
N ILE A 114 7.20 4.73 10.49
CA ILE A 114 6.30 3.59 10.60
C ILE A 114 7.18 2.35 10.34
N ARG A 115 7.55 1.64 11.41
CA ARG A 115 8.17 0.31 11.34
C ARG A 115 7.13 -0.77 11.59
#